data_AF-A0A2P2KG28-F1
#
_entry.id   AF-A0A2P2KG28-F1
#
_cell.length_a   1.000
_cell.length_b   1.000
_cell.length_c   1.000
_cell.angle_alpha   90.00
_cell.angle_beta   90.00
_cell.angle_gamma   90.00
#
_symmetry.space_group_name_H-M   'P 1'
#
loop_
_entity.id
_entity.type
_entity.pdbx_description
1 polymer ?
#
loop_
_entity_poly.entity_id
_entity_poly.type
_entity_poly.pdbx_seq_one_letter_code
_entity_poly.pdbx_strand_id
1 'polypeptide(L)'
;MGASSSTEQKVSSERREVEGLAASTGAIRTLQSAFSKLADPQLNAIPLHSLQKCFCLSYKNPVCESPGLPDYFTPLLSHLGQSLVDQFFVLDKGGVSWVEFVKGYLKCCGRMPASLSLNALLRVVALAAARAGTRLGLEFESDDNDCKISGSFLPSDVLVVFWICWTMLWDSKTSTLSKGNKNLYLANVSHLVLSAVVSCAEDGNSLNLWDCDFLGFDVQLPAGKFLTWVFATVPGLSDCLMQFVNARLEKLITHEVCSYDKSMGISVFLRKVLYMQFSFVCLLNTQFCTRWEFYYPIRGNTLYVL
;
A
#
# COMPACT_ATOMS: atom_id res chain seq x y z
N MET A 1 -40.59 35.24 14.72
CA MET A 1 -39.81 34.82 13.53
C MET A 1 -38.35 34.69 13.94
N GLY A 2 -37.78 33.50 13.93
CA GLY A 2 -36.42 33.27 14.40
C GLY A 2 -36.02 31.81 14.18
N ALA A 3 -35.64 31.48 12.95
CA ALA A 3 -35.14 30.17 12.54
C ALA A 3 -33.76 30.34 11.91
N SER A 4 -32.72 30.36 12.73
CA SER A 4 -31.32 30.30 12.32
C SER A 4 -30.50 29.83 13.53
N SER A 5 -30.51 28.52 13.79
CA SER A 5 -29.68 27.91 14.84
C SER A 5 -29.39 26.42 14.59
N SER A 6 -29.97 25.79 13.57
CA SER A 6 -29.88 24.33 13.38
C SER A 6 -28.66 23.87 12.57
N THR A 7 -28.13 24.70 11.67
CA THR A 7 -26.99 24.34 10.81
C THR A 7 -25.64 24.47 11.51
N GLU A 8 -25.39 25.54 12.26
CA GLU A 8 -24.13 25.73 13.00
C GLU A 8 -23.93 24.69 14.11
N GLN A 9 -25.02 24.33 14.79
CA GLN A 9 -24.98 23.33 15.86
C GLN A 9 -24.65 21.93 15.29
N LYS A 10 -25.15 21.59 14.10
CA LYS A 10 -24.87 20.33 13.39
C LYS A 10 -23.41 20.21 12.95
N VAL A 11 -22.82 21.29 12.41
CA VAL A 11 -21.39 21.33 12.03
C VAL A 11 -20.51 21.18 13.27
N SER A 12 -20.89 21.79 14.40
CA SER A 12 -20.14 21.68 15.65
C SER A 12 -20.18 20.26 16.26
N SER A 13 -21.31 19.54 16.13
CA SER A 13 -21.44 18.17 16.62
C SER A 13 -20.69 17.18 15.74
N GLU A 14 -20.78 17.32 14.42
CA GLU A 14 -20.08 16.48 13.45
C GLU A 14 -18.56 16.61 13.58
N ARG A 15 -18.06 17.85 13.72
CA ARG A 15 -16.64 18.09 13.97
C ARG A 15 -16.15 17.38 15.24
N ARG A 16 -16.91 17.46 16.34
CA ARG A 16 -16.55 16.84 17.61
C ARG A 16 -16.51 15.32 17.51
N GLU A 17 -17.46 14.72 16.79
CA GLU A 17 -17.52 13.28 16.58
C GLU A 17 -16.30 12.78 15.79
N VAL A 18 -16.02 13.42 14.65
CA VAL A 18 -14.89 13.07 13.78
C VAL A 18 -13.55 13.27 14.50
N GLU A 19 -13.40 14.36 15.27
CA GLU A 19 -12.23 14.58 16.12
C GLU A 19 -12.10 13.53 17.23
N GLY A 20 -13.21 13.10 17.83
CA GLY A 20 -13.22 12.03 18.84
C GLY A 20 -12.75 10.68 18.28
N LEU A 21 -13.22 10.33 17.09
CA LEU A 21 -12.77 9.14 16.36
C LEU A 21 -11.27 9.23 16.04
N ALA A 22 -10.81 10.37 15.52
CA ALA A 22 -9.40 10.58 15.22
C ALA A 22 -8.52 10.59 16.48
N ALA A 23 -9.00 11.14 17.60
CA ALA A 23 -8.31 11.09 18.88
C ALA A 23 -8.10 9.66 19.38
N SER A 24 -9.04 8.75 19.13
CA SER A 24 -8.89 7.32 19.46
C SER A 24 -7.75 6.63 18.70
N THR A 25 -7.34 7.18 17.55
CA THR A 25 -6.18 6.68 16.79
C THR A 25 -4.84 7.24 17.31
N GLY A 26 -4.87 8.22 18.22
CA GLY A 26 -3.69 8.95 18.70
C GLY A 26 -3.14 9.98 17.72
N ALA A 27 -3.70 10.11 16.51
CA ALA A 27 -3.16 10.96 15.45
C ALA A 27 -3.66 12.42 15.47
N ILE A 28 -4.56 12.80 16.38
CA ILE A 28 -5.23 14.12 16.34
C ILE A 28 -4.24 15.30 16.29
N ARG A 29 -3.15 15.26 17.06
CA ARG A 29 -2.12 16.32 17.05
C ARG A 29 -1.34 16.35 15.74
N THR A 30 -1.02 15.17 15.19
CA THR A 30 -0.38 15.02 13.89
C THR A 30 -1.27 15.60 12.80
N LEU A 31 -2.57 15.31 12.83
CA LEU A 31 -3.55 15.83 11.87
C LEU A 31 -3.68 17.35 11.95
N GLN A 32 -3.78 17.92 13.16
CA GLN A 32 -3.84 19.37 13.34
C GLN A 32 -2.59 20.06 12.77
N SER A 33 -1.42 19.48 13.03
CA SER A 33 -0.13 20.01 12.55
C SER A 33 0.04 19.85 11.03
N ALA A 34 -0.44 18.74 10.46
CA ALA A 34 -0.41 18.52 9.02
C ALA A 34 -1.40 19.45 8.30
N PHE A 35 -2.60 19.62 8.85
CA PHE A 35 -3.61 20.53 8.29
C PHE A 35 -3.12 21.97 8.29
N SER A 36 -2.54 22.46 9.38
CA SER A 36 -2.00 23.83 9.42
C SER A 36 -0.87 24.07 8.41
N LYS A 37 -0.09 23.04 8.08
CA LYS A 37 0.98 23.11 7.06
C LYS A 37 0.46 23.02 5.63
N LEU A 38 -0.61 22.27 5.41
CA LEU A 38 -1.17 22.02 4.07
C LEU A 38 -2.26 23.02 3.67
N ALA A 39 -2.93 23.63 4.66
CA ALA A 39 -4.04 24.55 4.43
C ALA A 39 -3.55 25.89 3.89
N ASP A 40 -4.34 26.45 2.99
CA ASP A 40 -4.20 27.84 2.59
C ASP A 40 -4.70 28.74 3.74
N PRO A 41 -3.89 29.68 4.26
CA PRO A 41 -4.30 30.55 5.37
C PRO A 41 -5.50 31.44 5.07
N GLN A 42 -5.76 31.76 3.79
CA GLN A 42 -6.88 32.60 3.37
C GLN A 42 -8.18 31.82 3.24
N LEU A 43 -8.11 30.56 2.79
CA LEU A 43 -9.28 29.71 2.58
C LEU A 43 -9.60 28.81 3.77
N ASN A 44 -8.65 28.65 4.71
CA ASN A 44 -8.74 27.71 5.83
C ASN A 44 -9.13 26.28 5.39
N ALA A 45 -8.62 25.89 4.23
CA ALA A 45 -8.86 24.62 3.58
C ALA A 45 -7.58 24.15 2.89
N ILE A 46 -7.38 22.85 2.77
CA ILE A 46 -6.23 22.28 2.06
C ILE A 46 -6.52 22.31 0.55
N PRO A 47 -5.71 23.02 -0.26
CA PRO A 47 -5.82 22.91 -1.70
C PRO A 47 -5.58 21.47 -2.15
N LEU A 48 -6.39 20.96 -3.08
CA LEU A 48 -6.32 19.58 -3.55
C LEU A 48 -4.89 19.17 -3.96
N HIS A 49 -4.22 20.05 -4.71
CA HIS A 49 -2.87 19.82 -5.22
C HIS A 49 -1.83 19.67 -4.08
N SER A 50 -2.00 20.37 -2.96
CA SER A 50 -1.11 20.26 -1.79
C SER A 50 -1.22 18.86 -1.17
N LEU A 51 -2.44 18.32 -1.07
CA LEU A 51 -2.68 16.99 -0.53
C LEU A 51 -2.20 15.89 -1.49
N GLN A 52 -2.45 16.05 -2.80
CA GLN A 52 -1.94 15.13 -3.82
C GLN A 52 -0.41 15.10 -3.82
N LYS A 53 0.25 16.25 -3.68
CA LYS A 53 1.71 16.35 -3.57
C LYS A 53 2.24 15.68 -2.30
N CYS A 54 1.54 15.78 -1.17
CA CYS A 54 1.90 15.09 0.07
C CYS A 54 1.99 13.57 -0.12
N PHE A 55 1.04 12.98 -0.85
CA PHE A 55 0.98 11.54 -1.07
C PHE A 55 1.63 11.06 -2.38
N CYS A 56 2.29 11.96 -3.13
CA CYS A 56 2.92 11.60 -4.39
C CYS A 56 4.11 10.64 -4.19
N LEU A 57 4.23 9.63 -5.05
CA LEU A 57 5.41 8.77 -5.18
C LEU A 57 6.00 8.98 -6.57
N SER A 58 7.05 9.79 -6.65
CA SER A 58 7.76 10.07 -7.90
C SER A 58 9.18 9.52 -7.82
N TYR A 59 9.43 8.44 -8.55
CA TYR A 59 10.75 7.84 -8.73
C TYR A 59 11.13 7.89 -10.19
N LYS A 60 12.38 8.29 -10.50
CA LYS A 60 12.85 8.41 -11.88
C LYS A 60 13.15 7.05 -12.49
N ASN A 61 13.85 6.20 -11.76
CA ASN A 61 14.32 4.91 -12.23
C ASN A 61 14.04 3.84 -11.18
N PRO A 62 13.06 2.96 -11.40
CA PRO A 62 12.96 1.71 -10.65
C PRO A 62 14.13 0.78 -11.04
N VAL A 63 14.82 0.27 -10.04
CA VAL A 63 15.82 -0.79 -10.13
C VAL A 63 15.17 -2.05 -9.61
N CYS A 64 14.97 -3.03 -10.50
CA CYS A 64 14.32 -4.30 -10.18
C CYS A 64 15.34 -5.43 -10.20
N GLU A 65 15.30 -6.28 -9.17
CA GLU A 65 16.13 -7.51 -9.11
C GLU A 65 15.52 -8.68 -9.89
N SER A 66 14.29 -8.53 -10.41
CA SER A 66 13.53 -9.56 -11.14
C SER A 66 13.25 -9.10 -12.59
N PRO A 67 13.23 -10.01 -13.58
CA PRO A 67 12.95 -9.63 -14.96
C PRO A 67 11.50 -9.11 -15.14
N GLY A 68 11.35 -8.10 -16.01
CA GLY A 68 10.05 -7.64 -16.51
C GLY A 68 9.30 -6.65 -15.60
N LEU A 69 9.76 -5.40 -15.54
CA LEU A 69 8.96 -4.31 -14.98
C LEU A 69 7.84 -3.95 -15.98
N PRO A 70 6.55 -3.99 -15.60
CA PRO A 70 5.49 -3.51 -16.48
C PRO A 70 5.66 -2.02 -16.79
N ASP A 71 5.51 -1.64 -18.06
CA ASP A 71 5.72 -0.27 -18.54
C ASP A 71 4.83 0.76 -17.80
N TYR A 72 3.67 0.34 -17.31
CA TYR A 72 2.73 1.18 -16.59
C TYR A 72 3.07 1.35 -15.10
N PHE A 73 4.04 0.62 -14.54
CA PHE A 73 4.31 0.65 -13.10
C PHE A 73 4.77 2.04 -12.61
N THR A 74 5.71 2.67 -13.31
CA THR A 74 6.19 4.01 -12.95
C THR A 74 5.10 5.07 -13.12
N PRO A 75 4.35 5.13 -14.23
CA PRO A 75 3.16 5.98 -14.34
C PRO A 75 2.15 5.75 -13.20
N LEU A 76 1.87 4.49 -12.84
CA LEU A 76 0.95 4.14 -11.76
C LEU A 76 1.40 4.77 -10.42
N LEU A 77 2.67 4.63 -10.05
CA LEU A 77 3.19 5.23 -8.82
C LEU A 77 2.98 6.75 -8.79
N SER A 78 3.18 7.43 -9.93
CA SER A 78 2.99 8.88 -10.03
C SER A 78 1.53 9.31 -9.80
N HIS A 79 0.57 8.45 -10.18
CA HIS A 79 -0.85 8.66 -9.97
C HIS A 79 -1.39 8.16 -8.62
N LEU A 80 -0.57 7.46 -7.83
CA LEU A 80 -1.02 6.87 -6.57
C LEU A 80 -1.49 7.92 -5.56
N GLY A 81 -0.73 9.02 -5.42
CA GLY A 81 -1.10 10.11 -4.51
C GLY A 81 -2.41 10.79 -4.92
N GLN A 82 -2.60 11.02 -6.22
CA GLN A 82 -3.86 11.55 -6.74
C GLN A 82 -5.04 10.58 -6.50
N SER A 83 -4.82 9.30 -6.78
CA SER A 83 -5.85 8.27 -6.60
C SER A 83 -6.26 8.10 -5.15
N LEU A 84 -5.30 8.17 -4.22
CA LEU A 84 -5.56 8.15 -2.79
C LEU A 84 -6.41 9.35 -2.37
N VAL A 85 -6.05 10.54 -2.84
CA VAL A 85 -6.79 11.76 -2.50
C VAL A 85 -8.22 11.71 -3.03
N ASP A 86 -8.39 11.37 -4.31
CA ASP A 86 -9.70 11.31 -4.95
C ASP A 86 -10.60 10.21 -4.33
N GLN A 87 -10.00 9.14 -3.80
CA GLN A 87 -10.74 8.04 -3.15
C GLN A 87 -11.25 8.39 -1.75
N PHE A 88 -10.48 9.15 -0.96
CA PHE A 88 -10.78 9.31 0.47
C PHE A 88 -11.17 10.71 0.89
N PHE A 89 -10.72 11.75 0.18
CA PHE A 89 -10.86 13.14 0.62
C PHE A 89 -11.87 13.86 -0.27
N VAL A 90 -12.96 14.31 0.34
CA VAL A 90 -14.02 15.03 -0.35
C VAL A 90 -13.64 16.51 -0.46
N LEU A 91 -13.85 17.06 -1.66
CA LEU A 91 -13.65 18.48 -1.94
C LEU A 91 -14.86 19.29 -1.49
N ASP A 92 -14.59 20.38 -0.79
CA ASP A 92 -15.56 21.43 -0.48
C ASP A 92 -15.15 22.75 -1.19
N LYS A 93 -15.94 23.81 -1.01
CA LYS A 93 -15.69 25.14 -1.57
C LYS A 93 -14.29 25.64 -1.15
N GLY A 94 -13.37 25.63 -2.11
CA GLY A 94 -12.00 26.13 -1.93
C GLY A 94 -10.96 25.08 -1.49
N GLY A 95 -11.35 23.82 -1.30
CA GLY A 95 -10.42 22.74 -0.95
C GLY A 95 -11.01 21.74 0.04
N VAL A 96 -10.13 20.98 0.70
CA VAL A 96 -10.54 20.02 1.73
C VAL A 96 -10.60 20.74 3.08
N SER A 97 -11.79 20.84 3.66
CA SER A 97 -12.01 21.42 4.98
C SER A 97 -11.41 20.55 6.10
N TRP A 98 -11.28 21.08 7.31
CA TRP A 98 -10.78 20.29 8.46
C TRP A 98 -11.59 19.01 8.68
N VAL A 99 -12.92 19.11 8.64
CA VAL A 99 -13.81 17.95 8.87
C VAL A 99 -13.60 16.90 7.79
N GLU A 100 -13.58 17.30 6.50
CA GLU A 100 -13.38 16.38 5.39
C GLU A 100 -11.95 15.79 5.35
N PHE A 101 -10.95 16.55 5.80
CA PHE A 101 -9.59 16.05 5.96
C PHE A 101 -9.52 14.93 7.00
N VAL A 102 -10.13 15.13 8.18
CA VAL A 102 -10.12 14.11 9.23
C VAL A 102 -10.97 12.90 8.85
N LYS A 103 -12.12 13.09 8.19
CA LYS A 103 -12.91 11.97 7.64
C LYS A 103 -12.12 11.16 6.62
N GLY A 104 -11.44 11.81 5.68
CA GLY A 104 -10.60 11.13 4.69
C GLY A 104 -9.44 10.36 5.34
N TYR A 105 -8.82 10.94 6.36
CA TYR A 105 -7.83 10.23 7.18
C TYR A 105 -8.43 8.98 7.85
N LEU A 106 -9.61 9.08 8.47
CA LEU A 106 -10.25 7.96 9.14
C LEU A 106 -10.64 6.83 8.17
N LYS A 107 -10.93 7.14 6.91
CA LYS A 107 -11.14 6.11 5.86
C LYS A 107 -9.87 5.32 5.53
N CYS A 108 -8.69 5.88 5.78
CA CYS A 108 -7.39 5.24 5.51
C CYS A 108 -6.76 4.61 6.76
N CYS A 109 -6.91 5.28 7.91
CA CYS A 109 -6.14 5.06 9.13
C CYS A 109 -7.03 4.91 10.38
N GLY A 110 -8.35 4.87 10.20
CA GLY A 110 -9.28 4.57 11.28
C GLY A 110 -9.12 3.13 11.77
N ARG A 111 -9.77 2.83 12.89
CA ARG A 111 -9.86 1.44 13.37
C ARG A 111 -10.85 0.68 12.48
N MET A 112 -10.34 -0.03 11.48
CA MET A 112 -11.12 -0.86 10.57
C MET A 112 -10.62 -2.30 10.52
N PRO A 113 -11.49 -3.27 10.21
CA PRO A 113 -11.08 -4.64 9.91
C PRO A 113 -10.04 -4.68 8.79
N ALA A 114 -9.10 -5.62 8.88
CA ALA A 114 -8.03 -5.80 7.90
C ALA A 114 -8.55 -6.03 6.46
N SER A 115 -9.74 -6.62 6.31
CA SER A 115 -10.46 -6.76 5.04
C SER A 115 -10.80 -5.41 4.41
N LEU A 116 -11.33 -4.46 5.18
CA LEU A 116 -11.66 -3.13 4.68
C LEU A 116 -10.40 -2.34 4.34
N SER A 117 -9.34 -2.45 5.16
CA SER A 117 -8.06 -1.79 4.86
C SER A 117 -7.43 -2.31 3.57
N LEU A 118 -7.44 -3.63 3.37
CA LEU A 118 -6.94 -4.24 2.14
C LEU A 118 -7.80 -3.84 0.93
N ASN A 119 -9.12 -3.77 1.08
CA ASN A 119 -10.01 -3.34 0.01
C ASN A 119 -9.78 -1.87 -0.37
N ALA A 120 -9.59 -1.01 0.63
CA ALA A 120 -9.26 0.40 0.43
C ALA A 120 -7.92 0.56 -0.33
N LEU A 121 -6.90 -0.22 0.05
CA LEU A 121 -5.63 -0.27 -0.67
C LEU A 121 -5.83 -0.70 -2.14
N LEU A 122 -6.54 -1.81 -2.38
CA LEU A 122 -6.78 -2.34 -3.73
C LEU A 122 -7.57 -1.35 -4.61
N ARG A 123 -8.51 -0.59 -4.05
CA ARG A 123 -9.22 0.48 -4.76
C ARG A 123 -8.29 1.59 -5.22
N VAL A 124 -7.41 2.07 -4.34
CA VAL A 124 -6.42 3.10 -4.69
C VAL A 124 -5.49 2.59 -5.79
N VAL A 125 -5.04 1.33 -5.68
CA VAL A 125 -4.18 0.69 -6.67
C VAL A 125 -4.89 0.55 -8.01
N ALA A 126 -6.14 0.09 -8.04
CA ALA A 126 -6.94 -0.03 -9.25
C ALA A 126 -7.21 1.33 -9.91
N LEU A 127 -7.52 2.37 -9.12
CA LEU A 127 -7.72 3.73 -9.61
C LEU A 127 -6.43 4.33 -10.18
N ALA A 128 -5.28 4.10 -9.53
CA ALA A 128 -3.98 4.52 -10.04
C ALA A 128 -3.60 3.80 -11.34
N ALA A 129 -3.90 2.49 -11.40
CA ALA A 129 -3.69 1.66 -12.58
C ALA A 129 -4.54 2.18 -13.77
N ALA A 130 -5.82 2.48 -13.53
CA ALA A 130 -6.74 3.07 -14.51
C ALA A 130 -6.19 4.38 -15.09
N ARG A 131 -5.60 5.23 -14.25
CA ARG A 131 -4.97 6.49 -14.68
C ARG A 131 -3.68 6.27 -15.46
N ALA A 132 -2.95 5.20 -15.17
CA ALA A 132 -1.76 4.77 -15.90
C ALA A 132 -2.09 4.07 -17.23
N GLY A 133 -3.37 3.97 -17.61
CA GLY A 133 -3.81 3.38 -18.88
C GLY A 133 -3.99 1.86 -18.86
N THR A 134 -3.97 1.23 -17.68
CA THR A 134 -4.26 -0.20 -17.52
C THR A 134 -5.47 -0.42 -16.63
N ARG A 135 -6.12 -1.57 -16.69
CA ARG A 135 -7.23 -1.92 -15.79
C ARG A 135 -6.90 -3.23 -15.09
N LEU A 136 -6.97 -3.21 -13.76
CA LEU A 136 -6.98 -4.46 -13.00
C LEU A 136 -8.33 -5.14 -13.20
N GLY A 137 -8.34 -6.47 -13.27
CA GLY A 137 -9.57 -7.27 -13.41
C GLY A 137 -10.47 -7.28 -12.17
N LEU A 138 -10.42 -6.21 -11.36
CA LEU A 138 -11.17 -6.05 -10.12
C LEU A 138 -12.40 -5.20 -10.33
N GLU A 139 -13.47 -5.63 -9.67
CA GLU A 139 -14.73 -4.93 -9.57
C GLU A 139 -15.03 -4.64 -8.11
N PHE A 140 -15.57 -3.45 -7.86
CA PHE A 140 -15.86 -2.98 -6.51
C PHE A 140 -17.34 -2.63 -6.44
N GLU A 141 -18.08 -3.32 -5.57
CA GLU A 141 -19.46 -2.94 -5.23
C GLU A 141 -19.45 -1.59 -4.47
N SER A 142 -20.58 -0.86 -4.49
CA SER A 142 -20.75 0.56 -4.13
C SER A 142 -20.07 1.06 -2.84
N ASP A 143 -20.02 2.39 -2.70
CA ASP A 143 -19.27 3.21 -1.71
C ASP A 143 -19.58 3.00 -0.21
N ASP A 144 -20.33 1.98 0.18
CA ASP A 144 -20.68 1.70 1.58
C ASP A 144 -19.64 0.81 2.28
N ASN A 145 -19.56 0.92 3.61
CA ASN A 145 -18.50 0.35 4.46
C ASN A 145 -18.22 -1.17 4.32
N ASP A 146 -19.08 -1.95 3.64
CA ASP A 146 -18.91 -3.40 3.41
C ASP A 146 -18.64 -3.72 1.92
N CYS A 147 -17.71 -2.97 1.32
CA CYS A 147 -17.36 -3.12 -0.09
C CYS A 147 -16.83 -4.53 -0.41
N LYS A 148 -17.64 -5.35 -1.08
CA LYS A 148 -17.21 -6.62 -1.65
C LYS A 148 -16.35 -6.36 -2.89
N ILE A 149 -15.27 -7.13 -3.02
CA ILE A 149 -14.43 -7.17 -4.21
C ILE A 149 -14.80 -8.41 -5.02
N SER A 150 -15.08 -8.23 -6.30
CA SER A 150 -15.28 -9.27 -7.29
C SER A 150 -14.22 -9.19 -8.40
N GLY A 151 -14.26 -10.13 -9.33
CA GLY A 151 -13.29 -10.25 -10.42
C GLY A 151 -12.08 -11.13 -10.08
N SER A 152 -11.01 -10.95 -10.83
CA SER A 152 -9.80 -11.77 -10.77
C SER A 152 -8.54 -10.95 -11.01
N PHE A 153 -7.43 -11.43 -10.47
CA PHE A 153 -6.09 -10.92 -10.73
C PHE A 153 -5.38 -11.80 -11.74
N LEU A 154 -4.58 -11.18 -12.61
CA LEU A 154 -3.47 -11.86 -13.27
C LEU A 154 -2.24 -11.90 -12.33
N PRO A 155 -1.28 -12.80 -12.55
CA PRO A 155 -0.04 -12.84 -11.77
C PRO A 155 0.75 -11.52 -11.87
N SER A 156 0.70 -10.84 -13.02
CA SER A 156 1.24 -9.49 -13.21
C SER A 156 0.56 -8.45 -12.30
N ASP A 157 -0.76 -8.56 -12.09
CA ASP A 157 -1.50 -7.65 -11.21
C ASP A 157 -1.07 -7.86 -9.76
N VAL A 158 -0.94 -9.13 -9.34
CA VAL A 158 -0.46 -9.49 -8.00
C VAL A 158 0.96 -8.95 -7.75
N LEU A 159 1.85 -9.08 -8.74
CA LEU A 159 3.20 -8.52 -8.70
C LEU A 159 3.16 -7.00 -8.46
N VAL A 160 2.33 -6.28 -9.22
CA VAL A 160 2.18 -4.83 -9.09
C VAL A 160 1.63 -4.44 -7.71
N VAL A 161 0.64 -5.17 -7.18
CA VAL A 161 0.12 -4.93 -5.82
C VAL A 161 1.23 -5.05 -4.78
N PHE A 162 2.05 -6.11 -4.83
CA PHE A 162 3.16 -6.27 -3.90
C PHE A 162 4.21 -5.18 -4.04
N TRP A 163 4.56 -4.78 -5.27
CA TRP A 163 5.53 -3.70 -5.47
C TRP A 163 5.02 -2.33 -5.03
N ILE A 164 3.73 -2.05 -5.15
CA ILE A 164 3.15 -0.81 -4.60
C ILE A 164 3.23 -0.84 -3.08
N CYS A 165 2.82 -1.95 -2.45
CA CYS A 165 2.89 -2.10 -1.00
C CYS A 165 4.33 -1.99 -0.49
N TRP A 166 5.26 -2.62 -1.19
CA TRP A 166 6.69 -2.49 -0.96
C TRP A 166 7.15 -1.03 -1.03
N THR A 167 6.76 -0.32 -2.08
CA THR A 167 7.13 1.08 -2.30
C THR A 167 6.55 1.98 -1.22
N MET A 168 5.29 1.77 -0.83
CA MET A 168 4.63 2.48 0.28
C MET A 168 5.39 2.26 1.60
N LEU A 169 5.68 1.01 1.97
CA LEU A 169 6.40 0.68 3.20
C LEU A 169 7.85 1.17 3.20
N TRP A 170 8.52 1.07 2.04
CA TRP A 170 9.85 1.60 1.84
C TRP A 170 9.86 3.11 2.02
N ASP A 171 8.92 3.81 1.39
CA ASP A 171 8.79 5.24 1.56
C ASP A 171 8.59 5.55 3.03
N SER A 172 7.60 4.96 3.73
CA SER A 172 7.33 5.21 5.15
C SER A 172 8.58 5.16 6.04
N LYS A 173 9.44 4.17 5.81
CA LYS A 173 10.66 3.95 6.61
C LYS A 173 11.84 4.83 6.21
N THR A 174 11.85 5.35 4.99
CA THR A 174 12.92 6.24 4.53
C THR A 174 12.59 7.69 4.87
N SER A 175 13.51 8.37 5.57
CA SER A 175 13.33 9.73 6.11
C SER A 175 13.15 10.84 5.05
N THR A 176 12.94 10.50 3.78
CA THR A 176 12.97 11.48 2.70
C THR A 176 11.60 11.68 2.09
N LEU A 177 11.02 12.84 2.35
CA LEU A 177 10.08 13.51 1.43
C LEU A 177 10.88 13.87 0.18
N SER A 178 11.11 12.90 -0.69
CA SER A 178 12.15 13.01 -1.71
C SER A 178 11.79 14.04 -2.77
N LYS A 179 12.65 15.06 -2.91
CA LYS A 179 12.86 15.82 -4.14
C LYS A 179 13.32 14.86 -5.25
N GLY A 180 12.37 14.35 -6.04
CA GLY A 180 12.46 14.01 -7.47
C GLY A 180 13.60 13.16 -8.06
N ASN A 181 14.61 12.71 -7.32
CA ASN A 181 15.86 12.16 -7.89
C ASN A 181 16.34 10.86 -7.23
N LYS A 182 15.42 10.00 -6.77
CA LYS A 182 15.81 8.73 -6.14
C LYS A 182 15.45 7.54 -7.00
N ASN A 183 16.36 6.57 -7.00
CA ASN A 183 16.09 5.24 -7.53
C ASN A 183 15.17 4.49 -6.57
N LEU A 184 14.21 3.76 -7.11
CA LEU A 184 13.33 2.88 -6.34
C LEU A 184 13.86 1.46 -6.44
N TYR A 185 14.22 0.84 -5.32
CA TYR A 185 14.66 -0.56 -5.33
C TYR A 185 13.47 -1.47 -5.08
N LEU A 186 13.12 -2.29 -6.07
CA LEU A 186 12.02 -3.24 -5.99
C LEU A 186 12.54 -4.61 -5.58
N ALA A 187 11.94 -5.18 -4.53
CA ALA A 187 12.27 -6.51 -4.07
C ALA A 187 11.83 -7.57 -5.10
N ASN A 188 12.64 -8.62 -5.25
CA ASN A 188 12.20 -9.82 -5.94
C ASN A 188 11.11 -10.53 -5.10
N VAL A 189 9.87 -10.50 -5.62
CA VAL A 189 8.69 -11.13 -5.01
C VAL A 189 8.14 -12.27 -5.87
N SER A 190 8.91 -12.77 -6.84
CA SER A 190 8.46 -13.79 -7.80
C SER A 190 7.96 -15.07 -7.11
N HIS A 191 8.69 -15.57 -6.10
CA HIS A 191 8.25 -16.73 -5.31
C HIS A 191 6.94 -16.50 -4.56
N LEU A 192 6.69 -15.26 -4.17
CA LEU A 192 5.46 -14.92 -3.48
C LEU A 192 4.27 -14.89 -4.45
N VAL A 193 4.46 -14.31 -5.63
CA VAL A 193 3.46 -14.33 -6.70
C VAL A 193 3.15 -15.77 -7.07
N LEU A 194 4.17 -16.62 -7.26
CA LEU A 194 3.99 -18.04 -7.54
C LEU A 194 3.21 -18.75 -6.41
N SER A 195 3.51 -18.46 -5.15
CA SER A 195 2.74 -19.02 -4.03
C SER A 195 1.27 -18.61 -4.07
N ALA A 196 0.95 -17.37 -4.45
CA ALA A 196 -0.41 -16.92 -4.64
C ALA A 196 -1.08 -17.64 -5.82
N VAL A 197 -0.39 -17.78 -6.95
CA VAL A 197 -0.87 -18.52 -8.13
C VAL A 197 -1.24 -19.95 -7.77
N VAL A 198 -0.33 -20.70 -7.14
CA VAL A 198 -0.58 -22.09 -6.74
C VAL A 198 -1.75 -22.22 -5.77
N SER A 199 -1.92 -21.25 -4.88
CA SER A 199 -2.96 -21.30 -3.84
C SER A 199 -4.33 -20.82 -4.34
N CYS A 200 -4.37 -19.95 -5.34
CA CYS A 200 -5.59 -19.26 -5.75
C CYS A 200 -6.11 -19.70 -7.13
N ALA A 201 -5.25 -20.23 -8.01
CA ALA A 201 -5.65 -20.69 -9.33
C ALA A 201 -6.65 -21.85 -9.24
N GLU A 202 -7.64 -21.86 -10.14
CA GLU A 202 -8.67 -22.90 -10.14
C GLU A 202 -8.13 -24.25 -10.65
N ASP A 203 -7.15 -24.22 -11.56
CA ASP A 203 -6.55 -25.40 -12.23
C ASP A 203 -5.09 -25.67 -11.80
N GLY A 204 -4.76 -25.39 -10.52
CA GLY A 204 -3.40 -25.38 -9.97
C GLY A 204 -2.55 -26.65 -10.12
N ASN A 205 -3.10 -27.73 -10.67
CA ASN A 205 -2.42 -29.01 -10.86
C ASN A 205 -1.68 -29.14 -12.22
N SER A 206 -1.81 -28.16 -13.12
CA SER A 206 -1.23 -28.20 -14.48
C SER A 206 -0.07 -27.23 -14.75
N LEU A 207 0.27 -26.37 -13.78
CA LEU A 207 1.33 -25.38 -13.94
C LEU A 207 2.70 -26.02 -13.68
N ASN A 208 3.54 -26.11 -14.72
CA ASN A 208 4.92 -26.54 -14.61
C ASN A 208 5.76 -25.48 -13.86
N LEU A 209 5.65 -25.45 -12.53
CA LEU A 209 6.28 -24.48 -11.61
C LEU A 209 7.82 -24.43 -11.64
N TRP A 210 8.46 -25.32 -12.39
CA TRP A 210 9.90 -25.53 -12.35
C TRP A 210 10.71 -24.57 -13.24
N ASP A 211 10.07 -23.82 -14.15
CA ASP A 211 10.81 -22.98 -15.13
C ASP A 211 10.11 -21.66 -15.53
N CYS A 212 9.11 -21.19 -14.79
CA CYS A 212 8.17 -20.22 -15.36
C CYS A 212 8.43 -18.74 -15.03
N ASP A 213 8.65 -17.98 -16.10
CA ASP A 213 8.26 -16.58 -16.21
C ASP A 213 6.74 -16.46 -16.02
N PHE A 214 6.30 -16.23 -14.78
CA PHE A 214 4.89 -16.10 -14.41
C PHE A 214 4.21 -14.88 -15.04
N LEU A 215 4.97 -13.95 -15.64
CA LEU A 215 4.42 -12.78 -16.31
C LEU A 215 3.64 -13.15 -17.59
N GLY A 216 3.94 -14.30 -18.19
CA GLY A 216 3.21 -14.83 -19.35
C GLY A 216 2.02 -15.73 -19.00
N PHE A 217 1.67 -15.85 -17.71
CA PHE A 217 0.55 -16.69 -17.29
C PHE A 217 -0.78 -15.95 -17.39
N ASP A 218 -1.67 -16.44 -18.23
CA ASP A 218 -3.06 -15.97 -18.33
C ASP A 218 -4.00 -16.62 -17.29
N VAL A 219 -3.43 -17.19 -16.22
CA VAL A 219 -4.21 -17.82 -15.14
C VAL A 219 -4.90 -16.76 -14.30
N GLN A 220 -6.21 -16.91 -14.11
CA GLN A 220 -6.99 -15.99 -13.28
C GLN A 220 -6.99 -16.43 -11.82
N LEU A 221 -6.71 -15.49 -10.93
CA LEU A 221 -6.77 -15.68 -9.48
C LEU A 221 -8.02 -14.96 -8.96
N PRO A 222 -9.10 -15.66 -8.59
CA PRO A 222 -10.30 -15.03 -8.07
C PRO A 222 -9.99 -14.14 -6.87
N ALA A 223 -10.50 -12.90 -6.87
CA ALA A 223 -10.18 -11.90 -5.85
C ALA A 223 -10.45 -12.40 -4.43
N GLY A 224 -11.55 -13.13 -4.22
CA GLY A 224 -11.88 -13.72 -2.91
C GLY A 224 -10.81 -14.71 -2.41
N LYS A 225 -10.33 -15.61 -3.28
CA LYS A 225 -9.25 -16.57 -2.92
C LYS A 225 -7.95 -15.85 -2.62
N PHE A 226 -7.62 -14.83 -3.42
CA PHE A 226 -6.45 -13.99 -3.20
C PHE A 226 -6.50 -13.27 -1.85
N LEU A 227 -7.62 -12.64 -1.50
CA LEU A 227 -7.80 -11.96 -0.21
C LEU A 227 -7.63 -12.94 0.96
N THR A 228 -8.25 -14.12 0.90
CA THR A 228 -8.07 -15.17 1.92
C THR A 228 -6.60 -15.58 2.05
N TRP A 229 -5.92 -15.78 0.93
CA TRP A 229 -4.50 -16.11 0.92
C TRP A 229 -3.63 -14.98 1.50
N VAL A 230 -3.92 -13.71 1.19
CA VAL A 230 -3.21 -12.56 1.78
C VAL A 230 -3.34 -12.55 3.30
N PHE A 231 -4.53 -12.79 3.85
CA PHE A 231 -4.69 -12.83 5.31
C PHE A 231 -3.96 -14.02 5.96
N ALA A 232 -3.82 -15.14 5.26
CA ALA A 232 -3.10 -16.30 5.75
C ALA A 232 -1.58 -16.16 5.66
N THR A 233 -1.06 -15.58 4.57
CA THR A 233 0.37 -15.60 4.23
C THR A 233 1.05 -14.25 4.46
N VAL A 234 0.33 -13.14 4.26
CA VAL A 234 0.87 -11.76 4.32
C VAL A 234 -0.08 -10.81 5.07
N PRO A 235 -0.40 -11.08 6.35
CA PRO A 235 -1.39 -10.29 7.08
C PRO A 235 -1.00 -8.80 7.20
N GLY A 236 0.28 -8.47 7.20
CA GLY A 236 0.75 -7.08 7.24
C GLY A 236 0.48 -6.26 5.97
N LEU A 237 0.00 -6.87 4.89
CA LEU A 237 -0.30 -6.15 3.63
C LEU A 237 -1.43 -5.13 3.84
N SER A 238 -2.42 -5.46 4.67
CA SER A 238 -3.57 -4.59 4.96
C SER A 238 -3.17 -3.26 5.62
N ASP A 239 -2.02 -3.22 6.28
CA ASP A 239 -1.56 -2.04 7.02
C ASP A 239 -0.73 -1.07 6.15
N CYS A 240 -0.37 -1.46 4.92
CA CYS A 240 0.55 -0.70 4.07
C CYS A 240 0.05 0.71 3.79
N LEU A 241 -1.23 0.85 3.47
CA LEU A 241 -1.85 2.15 3.19
C LEU A 241 -1.83 3.06 4.43
N MET A 242 -2.25 2.53 5.58
CA MET A 242 -2.24 3.27 6.85
C MET A 242 -0.83 3.72 7.22
N GLN A 243 0.16 2.81 7.15
CA GLN A 243 1.56 3.13 7.44
C GLN A 243 2.13 4.17 6.49
N PHE A 244 1.70 4.17 5.22
CA PHE A 244 2.09 5.16 4.23
C PHE A 244 1.51 6.54 4.55
N VAL A 245 0.20 6.62 4.78
CA VAL A 245 -0.48 7.89 5.07
C VAL A 245 0.07 8.51 6.35
N ASN A 246 0.20 7.73 7.44
CA ASN A 246 0.75 8.21 8.70
C ASN A 246 2.17 8.74 8.54
N ALA A 247 3.05 7.95 7.90
CA ALA A 247 4.44 8.36 7.72
C ALA A 247 4.56 9.61 6.84
N ARG A 248 3.72 9.77 5.80
CA ARG A 248 3.71 10.99 4.98
C ARG A 248 3.31 12.21 5.79
N LEU A 249 2.24 12.12 6.59
CA LEU A 249 1.76 13.21 7.43
C LEU A 249 2.79 13.55 8.54
N GLU A 250 3.41 12.56 9.16
CA GLU A 250 4.46 12.77 10.16
C GLU A 250 5.68 13.46 9.56
N LYS A 251 6.16 13.00 8.38
CA LYS A 251 7.31 13.61 7.71
C LYS A 251 7.04 15.09 7.36
N LEU A 252 5.82 15.47 6.98
CA LEU A 252 5.47 16.87 6.74
C LEU A 252 5.75 17.74 7.98
N ILE A 253 5.50 17.18 9.17
CA ILE A 253 5.73 17.86 10.43
C ILE A 253 7.23 17.93 10.73
N THR A 254 7.96 16.82 10.55
CA THR A 254 9.38 16.69 10.94
C THR A 254 10.37 17.37 9.99
N HIS A 255 10.01 17.65 8.73
CA HIS A 255 10.94 18.19 7.72
C HIS A 255 11.47 19.62 8.01
N GLU A 256 11.11 20.22 9.14
CA GLU A 256 11.68 21.47 9.67
C GLU A 256 12.65 21.27 10.85
N VAL A 257 12.75 20.06 11.44
CA VAL A 257 13.47 19.84 12.72
C VAL A 257 14.85 19.18 12.56
N CYS A 258 15.24 18.68 11.39
CA CYS A 258 16.62 18.20 11.20
C CYS A 258 17.07 18.16 9.73
N SER A 259 17.80 19.18 9.30
CA SER A 259 18.86 19.03 8.29
C SER A 259 20.13 18.54 8.99
N TYR A 260 20.21 17.25 9.32
CA TYR A 260 21.50 16.60 9.56
C TYR A 260 21.52 15.20 8.95
N ASP A 261 22.59 15.04 8.19
CA ASP A 261 23.04 13.90 7.43
C ASP A 261 23.00 12.60 8.23
N LYS A 262 22.38 11.55 7.68
CA LYS A 262 22.65 10.15 8.08
C LYS A 262 22.65 9.26 6.85
N SER A 263 23.76 9.37 6.11
CA SER A 263 24.41 8.23 5.45
C SER A 263 24.81 7.16 6.49
N MET A 264 23.83 6.47 7.10
CA MET A 264 24.07 5.29 7.94
C MET A 264 22.76 4.50 8.13
N GLY A 265 22.19 4.00 7.03
CA GLY A 265 20.91 3.26 7.11
C GLY A 265 20.77 2.10 6.14
N ILE A 266 21.53 2.06 5.04
CA ILE A 266 21.31 1.08 3.96
C ILE A 266 21.66 -0.35 4.40
N SER A 267 22.66 -0.56 5.27
CA SER A 267 23.08 -1.91 5.69
C SER A 267 22.16 -2.57 6.73
N VAL A 268 21.57 -1.79 7.64
CA VAL A 268 20.55 -2.28 8.60
C VAL A 268 19.19 -2.43 7.91
N PHE A 269 18.93 -1.58 6.92
CA PHE A 269 17.75 -1.63 6.08
C PHE A 269 17.72 -2.88 5.20
N LEU A 270 18.82 -3.23 4.52
CA LEU A 270 18.96 -4.51 3.82
C LEU A 270 18.80 -5.70 4.77
N ARG A 271 19.25 -5.62 6.03
CA ARG A 271 18.97 -6.66 7.04
C ARG A 271 17.51 -6.77 7.45
N LYS A 272 16.77 -5.66 7.53
CA LYS A 272 15.31 -5.67 7.83
C LYS A 272 14.46 -6.08 6.63
N VAL A 273 14.91 -5.77 5.42
CA VAL A 273 14.36 -6.26 4.16
C VAL A 273 14.66 -7.74 3.98
N LEU A 274 15.87 -8.18 4.27
CA LEU A 274 16.22 -9.58 4.41
C LEU A 274 15.44 -10.22 5.55
N TYR A 275 15.05 -9.51 6.61
CA TYR A 275 14.15 -10.02 7.66
C TYR A 275 12.68 -10.05 7.26
N MET A 276 12.26 -9.25 6.28
CA MET A 276 10.92 -9.35 5.69
C MET A 276 10.90 -10.44 4.63
N GLN A 277 11.95 -10.59 3.81
CA GLN A 277 12.19 -11.79 3.01
C GLN A 277 12.36 -13.02 3.89
N PHE A 278 13.05 -12.96 5.03
CA PHE A 278 13.18 -14.06 5.99
C PHE A 278 11.89 -14.29 6.78
N SER A 279 11.09 -13.27 7.10
CA SER A 279 9.77 -13.50 7.71
C SER A 279 8.80 -14.06 6.69
N PHE A 280 8.88 -13.63 5.42
CA PHE A 280 8.16 -14.25 4.30
C PHE A 280 8.60 -15.69 4.08
N VAL A 281 9.90 -15.97 4.05
CA VAL A 281 10.49 -17.30 3.85
C VAL A 281 10.32 -18.19 5.09
N CYS A 282 10.29 -17.64 6.31
CA CYS A 282 9.99 -18.37 7.55
C CYS A 282 8.49 -18.64 7.68
N LEU A 283 7.60 -17.73 7.26
CA LEU A 283 6.16 -17.98 7.14
C LEU A 283 5.88 -19.07 6.09
N LEU A 284 6.64 -19.09 4.99
CA LEU A 284 6.58 -20.17 4.00
C LEU A 284 7.08 -21.50 4.58
N ASN A 285 8.17 -21.51 5.36
CA ASN A 285 8.71 -22.76 5.91
C ASN A 285 7.85 -23.40 7.01
N THR A 286 7.18 -22.64 7.89
CA THR A 286 6.34 -23.27 8.93
C THR A 286 5.04 -23.87 8.41
N GLN A 287 4.52 -23.43 7.25
CA GLN A 287 3.35 -24.06 6.62
C GLN A 287 3.70 -25.08 5.51
N PHE A 288 4.86 -24.97 4.84
CA PHE A 288 5.27 -25.98 3.84
C PHE A 288 5.98 -27.20 4.44
N CYS A 289 6.50 -27.13 5.67
CA CYS A 289 7.23 -28.25 6.29
C CYS A 289 6.32 -29.40 6.77
N THR A 290 5.00 -29.26 6.77
CA THR A 290 4.08 -30.37 7.08
C THR A 290 3.71 -31.23 5.86
N ARG A 291 4.22 -30.92 4.64
CA ARG A 291 3.86 -31.70 3.44
C ARG A 291 4.99 -32.05 2.47
N TRP A 292 6.25 -31.71 2.75
CA TRP A 292 7.37 -32.11 1.90
C TRP A 292 8.54 -32.61 2.75
N GLU A 293 8.74 -33.93 2.76
CA GLU A 293 9.95 -34.57 3.27
C GLU A 293 11.15 -34.11 2.44
N PHE A 294 12.19 -33.65 3.13
CA PHE A 294 13.47 -33.27 2.55
C PHE A 294 14.13 -34.48 1.84
N TYR A 295 14.20 -34.44 0.51
CA TYR A 295 15.20 -35.17 -0.26
C TYR A 295 16.16 -34.17 -0.91
N TYR A 296 17.31 -33.97 -0.27
CA TYR A 296 18.46 -33.32 -0.90
C TYR A 296 19.28 -34.37 -1.66
N PRO A 297 19.53 -34.22 -2.98
CA PRO A 297 20.60 -34.96 -3.62
C PRO A 297 21.92 -34.22 -3.36
N ILE A 298 22.72 -34.74 -2.44
CA ILE A 298 24.11 -34.32 -2.28
C ILE A 298 24.89 -34.82 -3.50
N ARG A 299 25.09 -33.95 -4.49
CA ARG A 299 26.15 -34.14 -5.50
C ARG A 299 27.47 -33.69 -4.89
N GLY A 300 28.29 -34.65 -4.50
CA GLY A 300 29.67 -34.44 -4.10
C GLY A 300 30.46 -35.74 -4.28
N ASN A 301 30.91 -36.00 -5.51
CA ASN A 301 31.92 -37.02 -5.78
C ASN A 301 33.20 -36.68 -5.03
N THR A 302 33.57 -37.44 -4.00
CA THR A 302 34.98 -37.78 -3.75
C THR A 302 35.06 -39.09 -2.96
N LEU A 303 35.54 -40.14 -3.63
CA LEU A 303 36.01 -41.37 -3.00
C LEU A 303 37.20 -41.07 -2.09
N TYR A 304 37.11 -41.44 -0.82
CA TYR A 304 38.28 -41.86 -0.06
C TYR A 304 38.03 -43.25 0.50
N VAL A 305 38.83 -44.19 -0.01
CA VAL A 305 39.04 -45.53 0.51
C VAL A 305 39.88 -45.40 1.78
N LEU A 306 39.39 -45.95 2.89
CA LEU A 306 40.11 -46.78 3.87
C LEU A 306 39.09 -47.41 4.81
#